data_AF-A0A1R4HTE7-F1
#
_entry.id   AF-A0A1R4HTE7-F1
#
_cell.length_a   1.000
_cell.length_b   1.000
_cell.length_c   1.000
_cell.angle_alpha   90.00
_cell.angle_beta   90.00
_cell.angle_gamma   90.00
#
_symmetry.space_group_name_H-M   'P 1'
#
loop_
_entity.id
_entity.type
_entity.pdbx_description
1 polymer ?
#
loop_
_entity_poly.entity_id
_entity_poly.type
_entity_poly.pdbx_seq_one_letter_code
_entity_poly.pdbx_strand_id
1 'polypeptide(L)'
;MHTPYSDPASAGAFSNLPLRAGTTSLHWRPLRKTDATLLHRLHQAAGRIDHPHARHERAAVALLLDEPNFVPRRDGIIAIGPGGAALAYGACVRENPPAPDSDRTIPVHREIRLDGTVHPQIRGHGIGHALLTWQKDRGRALLALTSPPAGGPDPTDTPALLTTFAHTPSSAAARLYSAAGHTPVRSWLRMRRPLGTMAPASAVPAPPIPERPLPTGIQLRPFSLRYSELTRIALNDAFRDHWGFTPISRRDWRRQGRDGTFASRISLLALAGRGTRRDPRRVAGFVLSQVNRKEWVLHGERFSKFDAIGVTRAWRGTGLATPLIAAALRAHEARGFSSVELDVDADNPSGALAMYTRLGFTERDRSVSYGLSA
;
A
#
# COMPACT_ATOMS: atom_id res chain seq x y z
N MET A 1 32.73 21.65 24.11
CA MET A 1 33.41 20.46 23.57
C MET A 1 32.48 19.27 23.77
N HIS A 2 31.59 19.01 22.81
CA HIS A 2 30.69 17.86 22.87
C HIS A 2 31.42 16.66 22.24
N THR A 3 31.70 15.65 23.06
CA THR A 3 32.07 14.32 22.61
C THR A 3 31.00 13.80 21.66
N PRO A 4 31.35 13.29 20.46
CA PRO A 4 30.39 12.62 19.62
C PRO A 4 29.98 11.33 20.34
N TYR A 5 28.68 11.19 20.61
CA TYR A 5 28.11 9.92 21.05
C TYR A 5 28.22 8.94 19.87
N SER A 6 29.36 8.23 19.80
CA SER A 6 29.52 7.10 18.90
C SER A 6 28.62 5.99 19.43
N ASP A 7 27.46 5.81 18.81
CA ASP A 7 26.58 4.67 19.08
C ASP A 7 27.34 3.37 18.73
N PRO A 8 27.69 2.52 19.72
CA PRO A 8 28.46 1.31 19.49
C PRO A 8 27.73 0.30 18.58
N ALA A 9 26.41 0.46 18.35
CA ALA A 9 25.67 -0.34 17.38
C ALA A 9 26.06 -0.07 15.91
N SER A 10 26.72 1.06 15.61
CA SER A 10 27.03 1.45 14.23
C SER A 10 28.29 0.80 13.66
N ALA A 11 29.26 0.41 14.48
CA ALA A 11 30.54 -0.14 14.01
C ALA A 11 30.43 -1.60 13.54
N GLY A 12 29.51 -2.40 14.10
CA GLY A 12 29.23 -3.78 13.67
C GLY A 12 28.11 -3.90 12.63
N ALA A 13 27.31 -2.86 12.41
CA ALA A 13 26.12 -2.93 11.55
C ALA A 13 26.43 -3.18 10.07
N PHE A 14 27.66 -2.92 9.63
CA PHE A 14 28.06 -2.98 8.21
C PHE A 14 29.07 -4.08 7.90
N SER A 15 29.59 -4.80 8.91
CA SER A 15 30.74 -5.71 8.73
C SER A 15 30.47 -6.88 7.79
N ASN A 16 29.20 -7.29 7.66
CA ASN A 16 28.77 -8.40 6.81
C ASN A 16 28.25 -7.93 5.43
N LEU A 17 28.33 -6.63 5.13
CA LEU A 17 27.89 -6.08 3.85
C LEU A 17 29.06 -6.03 2.85
N PRO A 18 28.86 -6.47 1.59
CA PRO A 18 29.92 -6.43 0.59
C PRO A 18 30.40 -5.01 0.30
N LEU A 19 31.72 -4.82 0.32
CA LEU A 19 32.37 -3.55 -0.04
C LEU A 19 32.55 -3.38 -1.55
N ARG A 20 32.24 -4.40 -2.34
CA ARG A 20 32.29 -4.39 -3.80
C ARG A 20 31.16 -5.21 -4.40
N ALA A 21 30.72 -4.80 -5.59
CA ALA A 21 29.90 -5.59 -6.50
C ALA A 21 30.64 -5.69 -7.84
N GLY A 22 31.32 -6.81 -8.06
CA GLY A 22 32.27 -6.95 -9.16
C GLY A 22 33.41 -5.94 -9.01
N THR A 23 33.59 -5.07 -10.02
CA THR A 23 34.58 -3.98 -9.99
C THR A 23 34.08 -2.71 -9.32
N THR A 24 32.79 -2.63 -8.98
CA THR A 24 32.18 -1.42 -8.39
C THR A 24 32.39 -1.38 -6.89
N SER A 25 33.03 -0.35 -6.36
CA SER A 25 33.18 -0.12 -4.91
C SER A 25 31.87 0.36 -4.27
N LEU A 26 31.57 -0.13 -3.07
CA LEU A 26 30.40 0.25 -2.27
C LEU A 26 30.82 0.81 -0.92
N HIS A 27 30.32 1.99 -0.58
CA HIS A 27 30.47 2.59 0.74
C HIS A 27 29.12 2.58 1.47
N TRP A 28 29.02 1.77 2.52
CA TRP A 28 27.81 1.65 3.32
C TRP A 28 27.77 2.69 4.43
N ARG A 29 26.58 3.26 4.66
CA ARG A 29 26.32 4.16 5.78
C ARG A 29 24.86 4.09 6.23
N PRO A 30 24.51 4.63 7.41
CA PRO A 30 23.12 4.80 7.78
C PRO A 30 22.37 5.68 6.79
N LEU A 31 21.08 5.36 6.62
CA LEU A 31 20.15 6.16 5.83
C LEU A 31 19.82 7.48 6.54
N ARG A 32 19.58 8.53 5.77
CA ARG A 32 19.23 9.87 6.27
C ARG A 32 17.95 10.33 5.62
N LYS A 33 17.17 11.16 6.33
CA LYS A 33 15.98 11.81 5.77
C LYS A 33 16.28 12.62 4.50
N THR A 34 17.49 13.19 4.42
CA THR A 34 17.97 13.94 3.25
C THR A 34 18.28 13.06 2.03
N ASP A 35 18.27 11.73 2.16
CA ASP A 35 18.60 10.81 1.04
C ASP A 35 17.42 10.58 0.08
N ALA A 36 16.30 11.27 0.25
CA ALA A 36 15.10 11.12 -0.60
C ALA A 36 15.43 11.21 -2.11
N THR A 37 16.33 12.11 -2.52
CA THR A 37 16.76 12.24 -3.92
C THR A 37 17.54 11.02 -4.40
N LEU A 38 18.43 10.48 -3.56
CA LEU A 38 19.25 9.32 -3.89
C LEU A 38 18.38 8.07 -4.02
N LEU A 39 17.51 7.84 -3.04
CA LEU A 39 16.56 6.72 -3.07
C LEU A 39 15.60 6.82 -4.26
N HIS A 40 15.07 8.02 -4.54
CA HIS A 40 14.18 8.22 -5.68
C HIS A 40 14.85 7.83 -7.01
N ARG A 41 16.13 8.19 -7.22
CA ARG A 41 16.88 7.78 -8.42
C ARG A 41 17.11 6.26 -8.47
N LEU A 42 17.44 5.66 -7.33
CA LEU A 42 17.61 4.20 -7.22
C LEU A 42 16.30 3.46 -7.55
N HIS A 43 15.18 3.89 -6.96
CA HIS A 43 13.84 3.36 -7.23
C HIS A 43 13.46 3.54 -8.69
N GLN A 44 13.74 4.70 -9.31
CA GLN A 44 13.49 4.89 -10.74
C GLN A 44 14.30 3.93 -11.62
N ALA A 45 15.58 3.70 -11.29
CA ALA A 45 16.43 2.80 -12.05
C ALA A 45 15.96 1.34 -11.95
N ALA A 46 15.65 0.87 -10.73
CA ALA A 46 15.12 -0.47 -10.51
C ALA A 46 13.70 -0.65 -11.08
N GLY A 47 12.82 0.32 -10.82
CA GLY A 47 11.41 0.26 -11.21
C GLY A 47 11.18 0.23 -12.71
N ARG A 48 12.06 0.81 -13.54
CA ARG A 48 11.99 0.66 -15.01
C ARG A 48 12.04 -0.79 -15.47
N ILE A 49 12.67 -1.67 -14.70
CA ILE A 49 12.81 -3.10 -14.99
C ILE A 49 11.77 -3.90 -14.21
N ASP A 50 11.66 -3.63 -12.91
CA ASP A 50 10.92 -4.50 -11.99
C ASP A 50 9.42 -4.18 -11.91
N HIS A 51 9.02 -2.93 -12.19
CA HIS A 51 7.66 -2.43 -12.04
C HIS A 51 7.47 -1.12 -12.82
N PRO A 52 7.52 -1.15 -14.17
CA PRO A 52 7.60 0.06 -15.01
C PRO A 52 6.36 0.97 -14.90
N HIS A 53 5.28 0.43 -14.33
CA HIS A 53 4.01 1.11 -14.09
C HIS A 53 3.87 1.73 -12.69
N ALA A 54 4.79 1.47 -11.75
CA ALA A 54 4.76 2.05 -10.41
C ALA A 54 5.76 3.22 -10.32
N ARG A 55 5.40 4.36 -10.91
CA ARG A 55 6.22 5.57 -10.91
C ARG A 55 5.73 6.52 -9.84
N HIS A 56 6.66 7.00 -9.02
CA HIS A 56 6.33 7.90 -7.91
C HIS A 56 7.25 9.13 -7.93
N GLU A 57 6.78 10.24 -7.36
CA GLU A 57 7.62 11.42 -7.17
C GLU A 57 8.62 11.24 -6.03
N ARG A 58 9.70 12.04 -6.05
CA ARG A 58 10.63 12.18 -4.92
C ARG A 58 9.92 12.50 -3.61
N ALA A 59 8.84 13.29 -3.65
CA ALA A 59 8.08 13.66 -2.46
C ALA A 59 7.46 12.44 -1.76
N ALA A 60 7.05 11.41 -2.51
CA ALA A 60 6.54 10.17 -1.94
C ALA A 60 7.64 9.43 -1.15
N VAL A 61 8.87 9.38 -1.69
CA VAL A 61 10.02 8.79 -1.00
C VAL A 61 10.37 9.57 0.28
N ALA A 62 10.24 10.90 0.27
CA ALA A 62 10.46 11.70 1.46
C ALA A 62 9.43 11.38 2.56
N LEU A 63 8.16 11.16 2.21
CA LEU A 63 7.14 10.75 3.17
C LEU A 63 7.46 9.39 3.82
N LEU A 64 8.00 8.43 3.06
CA LEU A 64 8.44 7.14 3.60
C LEU A 64 9.58 7.32 4.63
N LEU A 65 10.53 8.22 4.36
CA LEU A 65 11.64 8.53 5.27
C LEU A 65 11.19 9.29 6.54
N ASP A 66 10.01 9.90 6.50
CA ASP A 66 9.41 10.67 7.60
C ASP A 66 8.32 9.90 8.36
N GLU A 67 8.11 8.62 8.05
CA GLU A 67 7.18 7.75 8.75
C GLU A 67 7.46 7.72 10.28
N PRO A 68 6.45 7.93 11.14
CA PRO A 68 6.66 8.01 12.60
C PRO A 68 7.25 6.74 13.24
N ASN A 69 7.05 5.61 12.58
CA ASN A 69 7.43 4.25 12.94
C ASN A 69 8.78 3.83 12.32
N PHE A 70 9.50 4.76 11.69
CA PHE A 70 10.79 4.51 11.05
C PHE A 70 11.85 5.52 11.49
N VAL A 71 13.02 5.02 11.90
CA VAL A 71 14.19 5.86 12.24
C VAL A 71 15.30 5.62 11.22
N PRO A 72 15.42 6.42 10.14
CA PRO A 72 16.34 6.13 9.04
C PRO A 72 17.79 5.87 9.46
N ARG A 73 18.31 6.64 10.42
CA ARG A 73 19.70 6.52 10.88
C ARG A 73 20.00 5.23 11.64
N ARG A 74 18.98 4.50 12.08
CA ARG A 74 19.12 3.30 12.91
C ARG A 74 18.57 2.07 12.18
N ASP A 75 17.47 2.26 11.47
CA ASP A 75 16.66 1.18 10.89
C ASP A 75 16.81 1.13 9.36
N GLY A 76 17.66 1.98 8.78
CA GLY A 76 17.94 2.00 7.35
C GLY A 76 19.43 2.13 7.02
N ILE A 77 19.84 1.50 5.92
CA ILE A 77 21.20 1.53 5.39
C ILE A 77 21.18 1.79 3.89
N ILE A 78 22.25 2.42 3.39
CA ILE A 78 22.39 2.77 1.97
C ILE A 78 23.84 2.55 1.53
N ALA A 79 24.02 1.94 0.36
CA ALA A 79 25.30 1.81 -0.32
C ALA A 79 25.47 2.92 -1.35
N ILE A 80 26.55 3.68 -1.19
CA ILE A 80 26.97 4.73 -2.11
C ILE A 80 28.09 4.20 -2.99
N GLY A 81 27.90 4.28 -4.30
CA GLY A 81 28.91 3.92 -5.30
C GLY A 81 29.75 5.11 -5.75
N PRO A 82 30.61 4.90 -6.75
CA PRO A 82 31.36 5.97 -7.40
C PRO A 82 30.46 7.11 -7.88
N GLY A 83 30.93 8.36 -7.77
CA GLY A 83 30.16 9.54 -8.15
C GLY A 83 28.98 9.87 -7.22
N GLY A 84 28.88 9.21 -6.05
CA GLY A 84 27.86 9.51 -5.05
C GLY A 84 26.47 8.92 -5.33
N ALA A 85 26.36 8.00 -6.30
CA ALA A 85 25.11 7.34 -6.62
C ALA A 85 24.69 6.32 -5.55
N ALA A 86 23.40 6.27 -5.20
CA ALA A 86 22.88 5.17 -4.40
C ALA A 86 22.73 3.92 -5.25
N LEU A 87 23.40 2.85 -4.85
CA LEU A 87 23.40 1.58 -5.58
C LEU A 87 22.62 0.49 -4.85
N ALA A 88 22.41 0.61 -3.55
CA ALA A 88 21.54 -0.29 -2.80
C ALA A 88 21.00 0.41 -1.55
N TYR A 89 19.84 0.00 -1.08
CA TYR A 89 19.35 0.36 0.26
C TYR A 89 18.59 -0.81 0.88
N GLY A 90 18.56 -0.84 2.21
CA GLY A 90 17.71 -1.71 3.00
C GLY A 90 17.15 -0.95 4.19
N ALA A 91 15.91 -1.23 4.56
CA ALA A 91 15.21 -0.62 5.66
C ALA A 91 14.33 -1.64 6.39
N CYS A 92 14.11 -1.39 7.68
CA CYS A 92 13.18 -2.11 8.53
C CYS A 92 12.18 -1.10 9.12
N VAL A 93 10.91 -1.26 8.80
CA VAL A 93 9.83 -0.37 9.25
C VAL A 93 8.90 -1.16 10.15
N ARG A 94 8.60 -0.65 11.35
CA ARG A 94 7.66 -1.31 12.24
C ARG A 94 6.24 -1.05 11.78
N GLU A 95 5.46 -2.07 11.45
CA GLU A 95 4.05 -1.86 11.15
C GLU A 95 3.27 -1.63 12.45
N ASN A 96 2.23 -0.79 12.38
CA ASN A 96 1.39 -0.55 13.56
C ASN A 96 0.59 -1.83 13.87
N PRO A 97 0.54 -2.27 15.14
CA PRO A 97 -0.34 -3.38 15.49
C PRO A 97 -1.79 -3.00 15.15
N PRO A 98 -2.65 -3.98 14.83
CA PRO A 98 -4.07 -3.71 14.70
C PRO A 98 -4.60 -3.05 15.98
N ALA A 99 -5.53 -2.11 15.84
CA ALA A 99 -6.05 -1.36 17.00
C ALA A 99 -6.69 -2.32 18.01
N PRO A 100 -6.67 -2.00 19.32
CA PRO A 100 -7.20 -2.88 20.38
C PRO A 100 -8.67 -3.29 20.18
N ASP A 101 -9.44 -2.49 19.43
CA ASP A 101 -10.85 -2.71 19.10
C ASP A 101 -11.08 -3.48 17.78
N SER A 102 -10.04 -4.04 17.16
CA SER A 102 -10.21 -4.92 15.99
C SER A 102 -10.96 -6.19 16.39
N ASP A 103 -11.67 -6.78 15.42
CA ASP A 103 -12.35 -8.05 15.60
C ASP A 103 -11.34 -9.10 16.13
N ARG A 104 -11.64 -9.73 17.28
CA ARG A 104 -10.75 -10.68 18.00
C ARG A 104 -10.44 -11.96 17.20
N THR A 105 -10.97 -12.06 15.99
CA THR A 105 -10.72 -13.12 15.02
C THR A 105 -9.47 -12.89 14.17
N ILE A 106 -8.92 -11.67 14.13
CA ILE A 106 -7.61 -11.39 13.53
C ILE A 106 -6.54 -11.67 14.59
N PRO A 107 -5.64 -12.66 14.38
CA PRO A 107 -4.55 -12.90 15.32
C PRO A 107 -3.74 -11.62 15.48
N VAL A 108 -3.57 -11.16 16.72
CA VAL A 108 -2.65 -10.06 17.00
C VAL A 108 -1.25 -10.56 16.65
N HIS A 109 -0.57 -9.88 15.74
CA HIS A 109 0.82 -10.18 15.41
C HIS A 109 1.67 -8.91 15.45
N ARG A 110 2.97 -9.09 15.67
CA ARG A 110 3.97 -8.03 15.56
C ARG A 110 4.64 -8.14 14.20
N GLU A 111 4.75 -7.04 13.49
CA GLU A 111 5.25 -7.06 12.11
C GLU A 111 6.32 -6.00 11.89
N ILE A 112 7.42 -6.42 11.27
CA ILE A 112 8.43 -5.53 10.71
C ILE A 112 8.47 -5.74 9.21
N ARG A 113 8.17 -4.68 8.46
CA ARG A 113 8.31 -4.64 7.01
C ARG A 113 9.78 -4.42 6.64
N LEU A 114 10.32 -5.33 5.85
CA LEU A 114 11.64 -5.28 5.24
C LEU A 114 11.50 -4.70 3.83
N ASP A 115 12.04 -3.50 3.62
CA ASP A 115 12.01 -2.79 2.35
C ASP A 115 13.42 -2.57 1.81
N GLY A 116 13.64 -2.79 0.52
CA GLY A 116 14.99 -2.69 -0.04
C GLY A 116 15.01 -2.68 -1.56
N THR A 117 16.10 -2.20 -2.12
CA THR A 117 16.31 -2.19 -3.57
C THR A 117 17.80 -2.28 -3.86
N VAL A 118 18.15 -3.07 -4.88
CA VAL A 118 19.49 -3.15 -5.45
C VAL A 118 19.44 -2.62 -6.88
N HIS A 119 20.32 -1.68 -7.19
CA HIS A 119 20.44 -1.08 -8.52
C HIS A 119 20.70 -2.17 -9.55
N PRO A 120 20.02 -2.16 -10.71
CA PRO A 120 20.12 -3.22 -11.71
C PRO A 120 21.55 -3.60 -12.11
N GLN A 121 22.43 -2.61 -12.25
CA GLN A 121 23.82 -2.80 -12.69
C GLN A 121 24.69 -3.62 -11.71
N ILE A 122 24.31 -3.72 -10.44
CA ILE A 122 25.10 -4.43 -9.42
C ILE A 122 24.38 -5.69 -8.87
N ARG A 123 23.28 -6.11 -9.52
CA ARG A 123 22.61 -7.38 -9.19
C ARG A 123 23.50 -8.57 -9.54
N GLY A 124 23.19 -9.75 -8.99
CA GLY A 124 23.97 -10.97 -9.21
C GLY A 124 25.28 -11.07 -8.39
N HIS A 125 25.64 -10.04 -7.63
CA HIS A 125 26.87 -9.99 -6.83
C HIS A 125 26.63 -10.20 -5.32
N GLY A 126 25.55 -10.88 -4.93
CA GLY A 126 25.25 -11.19 -3.52
C GLY A 126 24.73 -10.02 -2.66
N ILE A 127 24.65 -8.80 -3.19
CA ILE A 127 24.23 -7.59 -2.42
C ILE A 127 22.83 -7.74 -1.82
N GLY A 128 21.87 -8.24 -2.60
CA GLY A 128 20.50 -8.44 -2.11
C GLY A 128 20.41 -9.46 -0.97
N HIS A 129 21.22 -10.52 -1.04
CA HIS A 129 21.30 -11.51 0.03
C HIS A 129 21.88 -10.92 1.32
N ALA A 130 22.99 -10.18 1.22
CA ALA A 130 23.60 -9.52 2.37
C ALA A 130 22.66 -8.48 3.01
N LEU A 131 21.94 -7.70 2.18
CA LEU A 131 20.90 -6.79 2.66
C LEU A 131 19.80 -7.52 3.41
N LEU A 132 19.25 -8.59 2.83
CA LEU A 132 18.16 -9.34 3.45
C LEU A 132 18.60 -9.98 4.78
N THR A 133 19.82 -10.48 4.88
CA THR A 133 20.40 -10.98 6.13
C THR A 133 20.47 -9.87 7.18
N TRP A 134 21.03 -8.70 6.83
CA TRP A 134 21.05 -7.54 7.73
C TRP A 134 19.64 -7.12 8.16
N GLN A 135 18.68 -7.11 7.23
CA GLN A 135 17.29 -6.76 7.50
C GLN A 135 16.61 -7.76 8.45
N LYS A 136 16.92 -9.06 8.33
CA LYS A 136 16.40 -10.08 9.26
C LYS A 136 16.91 -9.86 10.67
N ASP A 137 18.21 -9.58 10.82
CA ASP A 137 18.82 -9.33 12.13
C ASP A 137 18.28 -8.03 12.75
N ARG A 138 18.19 -6.95 11.97
CA ARG A 138 17.61 -5.69 12.43
C ARG A 138 16.13 -5.82 12.75
N GLY A 139 15.38 -6.55 11.93
CA GLY A 139 13.96 -6.83 12.14
C GLY A 139 13.70 -7.56 13.45
N ARG A 140 14.47 -8.61 13.74
CA ARG A 140 14.41 -9.32 15.04
C ARG A 140 14.76 -8.42 16.21
N ALA A 141 15.79 -7.57 16.07
CA ALA A 141 16.13 -6.60 17.10
C ALA A 141 14.99 -5.59 17.34
N LEU A 142 14.28 -5.15 16.31
CA LEU A 142 13.12 -4.28 16.45
C LEU A 142 11.91 -5.00 17.09
N LEU A 143 11.70 -6.28 16.76
CA LEU A 143 10.67 -7.11 17.40
C LEU A 143 10.93 -7.33 18.90
N ALA A 144 12.19 -7.46 19.30
CA ALA A 144 12.54 -7.54 20.73
C ALA A 144 12.23 -6.23 21.48
N LEU A 145 12.16 -5.10 20.78
CA LEU A 145 11.82 -3.78 21.34
C LEU A 145 10.31 -3.48 21.27
N THR A 146 9.49 -4.33 20.66
CA THR A 146 8.05 -4.14 20.62
C THR A 146 7.37 -4.87 21.76
N SER A 147 6.97 -4.09 22.77
CA SER A 147 5.97 -4.53 23.75
C SER A 147 4.62 -4.74 23.04
N PRO A 148 3.82 -5.74 23.42
CA PRO A 148 2.47 -5.85 22.92
C PRO A 148 1.63 -4.66 23.40
N PRO A 149 0.49 -4.40 22.73
CA PRO A 149 -0.45 -3.39 23.20
C PRO A 149 -0.86 -3.65 24.65
N ALA A 150 -1.03 -2.59 25.44
CA ALA A 150 -1.45 -2.69 26.83
C ALA A 150 -2.75 -3.50 26.95
N GLY A 151 -2.72 -4.60 27.73
CA GLY A 151 -3.85 -5.52 27.89
C GLY A 151 -3.96 -6.63 26.83
N GLY A 152 -2.97 -6.74 25.92
CA GLY A 152 -2.82 -7.89 25.02
C GLY A 152 -2.14 -9.10 25.69
N PRO A 153 -2.11 -10.27 25.01
CA PRO A 153 -1.36 -11.43 25.47
C PRO A 153 0.12 -11.10 25.67
N ASP A 154 0.82 -11.93 26.44
CA ASP A 154 2.27 -11.80 26.69
C ASP A 154 3.03 -11.63 25.35
N PRO A 155 4.05 -10.75 25.28
CA PRO A 155 4.90 -10.65 24.09
C PRO A 155 5.44 -12.01 23.60
N THR A 156 5.60 -13.01 24.46
CA THR A 156 6.08 -14.34 24.06
C THR A 156 5.05 -15.16 23.28
N ASP A 157 3.76 -14.86 23.44
CA ASP A 157 2.66 -15.61 22.82
C ASP A 157 2.09 -14.92 21.56
N THR A 158 2.62 -13.74 21.21
CA THR A 158 2.19 -12.97 20.04
C THR A 158 3.07 -13.30 18.82
N PRO A 159 2.54 -13.92 17.75
CA PRO A 159 3.29 -14.21 16.53
C PRO A 159 4.05 -12.99 16.01
N ALA A 160 5.29 -13.20 15.60
CA ALA A 160 6.15 -12.17 15.04
C ALA A 160 6.50 -12.49 13.59
N LEU A 161 6.36 -11.51 12.70
CA LEU A 161 6.56 -11.66 11.27
C LEU A 161 7.55 -10.62 10.75
N LEU A 162 8.47 -11.08 9.92
CA LEU A 162 9.23 -10.25 9.00
C LEU A 162 8.58 -10.34 7.63
N THR A 163 8.09 -9.21 7.11
CA THR A 163 7.34 -9.19 5.86
C THR A 163 8.07 -8.37 4.80
N THR A 164 7.92 -8.77 3.55
CA THR A 164 8.41 -8.02 2.39
C THR A 164 7.46 -8.24 1.22
N PHE A 165 7.68 -7.57 0.09
CA PHE A 165 6.87 -7.80 -1.10
C PHE A 165 7.71 -7.83 -2.37
N ALA A 166 7.20 -8.53 -3.38
CA ALA A 166 7.74 -8.51 -4.74
C ALA A 166 6.62 -8.24 -5.75
N HIS A 167 6.86 -7.38 -6.74
CA HIS A 167 5.89 -7.06 -7.80
C HIS A 167 5.63 -8.21 -8.79
N THR A 168 6.41 -9.28 -8.75
CA THR A 168 6.13 -10.45 -9.60
C THR A 168 6.59 -11.71 -8.89
N PRO A 169 5.76 -12.78 -8.87
CA PRO A 169 6.16 -14.07 -8.30
C PRO A 169 7.42 -14.67 -8.92
N SER A 170 7.74 -14.32 -10.18
CA SER A 170 8.92 -14.80 -10.91
C SER A 170 10.12 -13.82 -10.88
N SER A 171 10.03 -12.75 -10.10
CA SER A 171 11.11 -11.75 -10.01
C SER A 171 12.37 -12.29 -9.31
N ALA A 172 13.51 -11.62 -9.52
CA ALA A 172 14.73 -11.92 -8.77
C ALA A 172 14.55 -11.74 -7.25
N ALA A 173 13.71 -10.78 -6.83
CA ALA A 173 13.35 -10.57 -5.44
C ALA A 173 12.58 -11.76 -4.85
N ALA A 174 11.57 -12.27 -5.57
CA ALA A 174 10.81 -13.45 -5.13
C ALA A 174 11.73 -14.68 -4.90
N ARG A 175 12.65 -14.95 -5.84
CA ARG A 175 13.63 -16.05 -5.68
C ARG A 175 14.55 -15.83 -4.47
N LEU A 176 15.00 -14.59 -4.26
CA LEU A 176 15.82 -14.22 -3.10
C LEU A 176 15.07 -14.47 -1.79
N TYR A 177 13.81 -14.05 -1.70
CA TYR A 177 12.99 -14.21 -0.50
C TYR A 177 12.73 -15.68 -0.17
N SER A 178 12.36 -16.48 -1.18
CA SER A 178 12.17 -17.92 -1.01
C SER A 178 13.46 -18.64 -0.60
N ALA A 179 14.60 -18.31 -1.22
CA ALA A 179 15.90 -18.85 -0.83
C ALA A 179 16.30 -18.48 0.60
N ALA A 180 15.81 -17.34 1.12
CA ALA A 180 16.03 -16.89 2.49
C ALA A 180 14.97 -17.40 3.51
N GLY A 181 14.09 -18.31 3.08
CA GLY A 181 13.08 -18.96 3.91
C GLY A 181 11.76 -18.21 4.05
N HIS A 182 11.54 -17.10 3.33
CA HIS A 182 10.23 -16.45 3.34
C HIS A 182 9.26 -17.20 2.43
N THR A 183 8.02 -17.33 2.86
CA THR A 183 6.94 -17.96 2.11
C THR A 183 5.96 -16.91 1.57
N PRO A 184 5.33 -17.13 0.41
CA PRO A 184 4.27 -16.25 -0.05
C PRO A 184 3.08 -16.31 0.92
N VAL A 185 2.61 -15.15 1.37
CA VAL A 185 1.52 -15.02 2.36
C VAL A 185 0.25 -14.50 1.69
N ARG A 186 0.37 -13.56 0.76
CA ARG A 186 -0.79 -12.94 0.10
C ARG A 186 -0.46 -12.35 -1.25
N SER A 187 -1.38 -12.44 -2.20
CA SER A 187 -1.26 -11.80 -3.50
C SER A 187 -2.17 -10.58 -3.63
N TRP A 188 -1.66 -9.51 -4.23
CA TRP A 188 -2.39 -8.28 -4.50
C TRP A 188 -2.38 -8.01 -5.99
N LEU A 189 -3.51 -7.55 -6.52
CA LEU A 189 -3.68 -7.17 -7.92
C LEU A 189 -3.99 -5.68 -7.97
N ARG A 190 -3.19 -4.94 -8.74
CA ARG A 190 -3.62 -3.65 -9.25
C ARG A 190 -4.42 -3.91 -10.51
N MET A 191 -5.70 -3.55 -10.47
CA MET A 191 -6.57 -3.64 -11.63
C MET A 191 -6.83 -2.27 -12.23
N ARG A 192 -7.06 -2.25 -13.53
CA ARG A 192 -7.28 -1.04 -14.28
C ARG A 192 -8.41 -1.20 -15.28
N ARG A 193 -9.21 -0.15 -15.43
CA ARG A 193 -10.27 -0.07 -16.44
C ARG A 193 -10.14 1.21 -17.25
N PRO A 194 -9.92 1.14 -18.59
CA PRO A 194 -10.01 2.31 -19.45
C PRO A 194 -11.43 2.89 -19.51
N LEU A 195 -11.54 4.20 -19.75
CA LEU A 195 -12.80 4.95 -19.77
C LEU A 195 -13.00 5.67 -21.10
N GLY A 196 -14.08 5.29 -21.80
CA GLY A 196 -14.60 6.00 -22.96
C GLY A 196 -13.55 6.30 -24.04
N THR A 197 -13.77 7.41 -24.72
CA THR A 197 -12.90 7.93 -25.79
C THR A 197 -11.61 8.56 -25.28
N MET A 198 -11.52 8.83 -23.97
CA MET A 198 -10.32 9.38 -23.34
C MET A 198 -9.27 8.32 -22.98
N ALA A 199 -9.58 7.04 -23.17
CA ALA A 199 -8.64 5.96 -22.95
C ALA A 199 -7.42 6.05 -23.87
N PRO A 200 -6.21 5.66 -23.42
CA PRO A 200 -5.05 5.60 -24.30
C PRO A 200 -5.30 4.67 -25.48
N ALA A 201 -4.84 5.03 -26.68
CA ALA A 201 -5.02 4.22 -27.88
C ALA A 201 -4.41 2.80 -27.77
N SER A 202 -3.40 2.64 -26.91
CA SER A 202 -2.77 1.35 -26.62
C SER A 202 -3.54 0.50 -25.60
N ALA A 203 -4.62 1.01 -25.00
CA ALA A 203 -5.39 0.28 -24.00
C ALA A 203 -6.33 -0.73 -24.67
N VAL A 204 -6.44 -1.92 -24.09
CA VAL A 204 -7.46 -2.89 -24.48
C VAL A 204 -8.84 -2.32 -24.14
N PRO A 205 -9.78 -2.19 -25.09
CA PRO A 205 -11.10 -1.62 -24.83
C PRO A 205 -11.85 -2.37 -23.72
N ALA A 206 -12.45 -1.62 -22.79
CA ALA A 206 -13.33 -2.19 -21.78
C ALA A 206 -14.74 -2.37 -22.34
N PRO A 207 -15.51 -3.38 -21.87
CA PRO A 207 -16.93 -3.48 -22.18
C PRO A 207 -17.69 -2.23 -21.69
N PRO A 208 -18.87 -1.94 -22.28
CA PRO A 208 -19.74 -0.86 -21.82
C PRO A 208 -20.00 -0.93 -20.32
N ILE A 209 -20.09 0.23 -19.65
CA ILE A 209 -20.39 0.28 -18.23
C ILE A 209 -21.81 -0.27 -18.03
N PRO A 210 -22.01 -1.35 -17.25
CA PRO A 210 -23.30 -2.00 -17.15
C PRO A 210 -24.35 -1.07 -16.52
N GLU A 211 -25.56 -1.13 -17.04
CA GLU A 211 -26.73 -0.50 -16.43
C GLU A 211 -27.42 -1.52 -15.52
N ARG A 212 -27.41 -1.23 -14.22
CA ARG A 212 -28.17 -2.00 -13.24
C ARG A 212 -29.00 -1.04 -12.39
N PRO A 213 -30.26 -1.39 -12.09
CA PRO A 213 -31.07 -0.59 -11.19
C PRO A 213 -30.45 -0.58 -9.79
N LEU A 214 -30.65 0.51 -9.06
CA LEU A 214 -30.31 0.57 -7.65
C LEU A 214 -31.33 -0.24 -6.84
N PRO A 215 -30.92 -0.90 -5.74
CA PRO A 215 -31.85 -1.47 -4.79
C PRO A 215 -32.84 -0.41 -4.26
N THR A 216 -34.06 -0.83 -3.95
CA THR A 216 -35.11 0.03 -3.42
C THR A 216 -34.64 0.81 -2.18
N GLY A 217 -34.94 2.10 -2.13
CA GLY A 217 -34.60 2.96 -0.99
C GLY A 217 -33.17 3.49 -0.98
N ILE A 218 -32.34 3.14 -1.97
CA ILE A 218 -31.00 3.68 -2.13
C ILE A 218 -31.00 4.95 -2.98
N GLN A 219 -30.29 5.97 -2.50
CA GLN A 219 -30.02 7.20 -3.24
C GLN A 219 -28.51 7.41 -3.40
N LEU A 220 -28.05 7.59 -4.64
CA LEU A 220 -26.66 7.95 -4.89
C LEU A 220 -26.43 9.44 -4.65
N ARG A 221 -25.36 9.78 -3.93
CA ARG A 221 -24.92 11.16 -3.71
C ARG A 221 -23.39 11.27 -3.77
N PRO A 222 -22.84 12.34 -4.35
CA PRO A 222 -21.43 12.65 -4.17
C PRO A 222 -21.07 12.76 -2.69
N PHE A 223 -19.84 12.39 -2.34
CA PHE A 223 -19.34 12.63 -1.00
C PHE A 223 -19.34 14.13 -0.67
N SER A 224 -19.66 14.44 0.59
CA SER A 224 -19.54 15.77 1.15
C SER A 224 -19.27 15.66 2.65
N LEU A 225 -18.70 16.71 3.25
CA LEU A 225 -18.30 16.69 4.66
C LEU A 225 -19.47 16.36 5.62
N ARG A 226 -20.71 16.70 5.25
CA ARG A 226 -21.93 16.32 5.99
C ARG A 226 -22.10 14.80 6.18
N TYR A 227 -21.54 13.99 5.28
CA TYR A 227 -21.61 12.52 5.34
C TYR A 227 -20.30 11.90 5.80
N SER A 228 -19.28 12.70 6.15
CA SER A 228 -17.94 12.21 6.46
C SER A 228 -17.94 11.17 7.59
N GLU A 229 -18.60 11.47 8.71
CA GLU A 229 -18.66 10.54 9.85
C GLU A 229 -19.49 9.28 9.53
N LEU A 230 -20.60 9.43 8.80
CA LEU A 230 -21.39 8.27 8.36
C LEU A 230 -20.61 7.37 7.39
N THR A 231 -19.75 7.97 6.56
CA THR A 231 -18.88 7.25 5.63
C THR A 231 -17.80 6.49 6.39
N ARG A 232 -17.18 7.11 7.41
CA ARG A 232 -16.20 6.44 8.27
C ARG A 232 -16.80 5.22 8.99
N ILE A 233 -18.01 5.37 9.53
CA ILE A 233 -18.75 4.28 10.18
C ILE A 233 -19.04 3.16 9.18
N ALA A 234 -19.55 3.50 7.99
CA ALA A 234 -19.83 2.52 6.95
C ALA A 234 -18.55 1.82 6.45
N LEU A 235 -17.42 2.52 6.38
CA LEU A 235 -16.14 1.93 6.01
C LEU A 235 -15.70 0.90 7.04
N ASN A 236 -15.75 1.24 8.33
CA ASN A 236 -15.45 0.28 9.39
C ASN A 236 -16.37 -0.93 9.34
N ASP A 237 -17.67 -0.75 9.09
CA ASP A 237 -18.62 -1.86 8.96
C ASP A 237 -18.37 -2.72 7.72
N ALA A 238 -18.08 -2.11 6.57
CA ALA A 238 -17.88 -2.82 5.31
C ALA A 238 -16.58 -3.64 5.30
N PHE A 239 -15.52 -3.17 5.96
CA PHE A 239 -14.19 -3.77 5.93
C PHE A 239 -13.83 -4.60 7.17
N ARG A 240 -14.69 -4.67 8.20
CA ARG A 240 -14.40 -5.38 9.46
C ARG A 240 -13.93 -6.83 9.31
N ASP A 241 -14.37 -7.52 8.26
CA ASP A 241 -14.05 -8.92 7.98
C ASP A 241 -12.84 -9.06 7.03
N HIS A 242 -12.23 -7.94 6.60
CA HIS A 242 -11.08 -7.96 5.70
C HIS A 242 -9.79 -8.21 6.47
N TRP A 243 -8.90 -8.99 5.86
CA TRP A 243 -7.61 -9.32 6.46
C TRP A 243 -6.78 -8.06 6.75
N GLY A 244 -6.20 -8.01 7.95
CA GLY A 244 -5.38 -6.89 8.40
C GLY A 244 -6.16 -5.57 8.59
N PHE A 245 -7.49 -5.57 8.42
CA PHE A 245 -8.26 -4.36 8.59
C PHE A 245 -8.35 -3.96 10.06
N THR A 246 -8.00 -2.71 10.32
CA THR A 246 -8.17 -2.07 11.61
C THR A 246 -9.21 -0.96 11.48
N PRO A 247 -10.23 -0.91 12.37
CA PRO A 247 -11.21 0.18 12.35
C PRO A 247 -10.53 1.54 12.42
N ILE A 248 -10.84 2.43 11.47
CA ILE A 248 -10.23 3.75 11.45
C ILE A 248 -10.86 4.65 12.50
N SER A 249 -10.02 5.25 13.35
CA SER A 249 -10.45 6.20 14.38
C SER A 249 -10.91 7.51 13.74
N ARG A 250 -11.69 8.32 14.49
CA ARG A 250 -12.07 9.67 14.05
C ARG A 250 -10.86 10.56 13.78
N ARG A 251 -9.80 10.42 14.59
CA ARG A 251 -8.58 11.21 14.47
C ARG A 251 -7.87 10.87 13.17
N ASP A 252 -7.68 9.57 12.91
CA ASP A 252 -6.92 9.11 11.76
C ASP A 252 -7.69 9.33 10.46
N TRP A 253 -9.02 9.17 10.47
CA TRP A 253 -9.90 9.54 9.34
C TRP A 253 -9.75 11.02 8.95
N ARG A 254 -9.72 11.92 9.94
CA ARG A 254 -9.51 13.36 9.68
C ARG A 254 -8.10 13.66 9.17
N ARG A 255 -7.10 12.91 9.63
CA ARG A 255 -5.72 13.04 9.13
C ARG A 255 -5.63 12.63 7.67
N GLN A 256 -6.13 11.43 7.32
CA GLN A 256 -6.14 10.93 5.94
C GLN A 256 -6.88 11.86 4.99
N GLY A 257 -8.01 12.44 5.42
CA GLY A 257 -8.75 13.42 4.62
C GLY A 257 -7.97 14.69 4.25
N ARG A 258 -6.81 14.95 4.88
CA ARG A 258 -5.95 16.11 4.62
C ARG A 258 -4.77 15.82 3.69
N ASP A 259 -4.57 14.57 3.27
CA ASP A 259 -3.42 14.13 2.46
C ASP A 259 -3.47 14.66 1.01
N GLY A 260 -4.51 15.44 0.65
CA GLY A 260 -4.60 16.22 -0.59
C GLY A 260 -4.98 15.43 -1.84
N THR A 261 -4.92 14.10 -1.78
CA THR A 261 -5.27 13.20 -2.91
C THR A 261 -6.73 12.78 -2.90
N PHE A 262 -7.44 12.84 -1.76
CA PHE A 262 -8.84 12.42 -1.66
C PHE A 262 -9.75 13.26 -2.56
N ALA A 263 -10.42 12.61 -3.51
CA ALA A 263 -11.18 13.24 -4.56
C ALA A 263 -12.68 13.28 -4.23
N SER A 264 -13.03 14.04 -3.18
CA SER A 264 -14.40 14.14 -2.63
C SER A 264 -15.51 14.35 -3.68
N ARG A 265 -15.27 15.17 -4.71
CA ARG A 265 -16.26 15.50 -5.76
C ARG A 265 -16.60 14.35 -6.72
N ILE A 266 -15.77 13.30 -6.74
CA ILE A 266 -15.95 12.11 -7.60
C ILE A 266 -16.10 10.82 -6.79
N SER A 267 -15.87 10.89 -5.49
CA SER A 267 -16.32 9.87 -4.54
C SER A 267 -17.85 9.84 -4.45
N LEU A 268 -18.41 8.64 -4.39
CA LEU A 268 -19.85 8.40 -4.47
C LEU A 268 -20.33 7.55 -3.29
N LEU A 269 -21.47 7.94 -2.72
CA LEU A 269 -22.11 7.27 -1.59
C LEU A 269 -23.49 6.74 -2.01
N ALA A 270 -23.80 5.52 -1.61
CA ALA A 270 -25.15 4.98 -1.60
C ALA A 270 -25.77 5.25 -0.23
N LEU A 271 -26.76 6.14 -0.17
CA LEU A 271 -27.46 6.52 1.06
C LEU A 271 -28.75 5.73 1.20
N ALA A 272 -28.95 5.18 2.39
CA ALA A 272 -30.21 4.58 2.81
C ALA A 272 -30.87 5.46 3.88
N GLY A 273 -32.20 5.32 3.98
CA GLY A 273 -33.01 6.01 4.97
C GLY A 273 -33.33 7.46 4.59
N ARG A 274 -34.50 7.92 5.03
CA ARG A 274 -35.05 9.24 4.68
C ARG A 274 -34.38 10.39 5.44
N GLY A 275 -33.67 10.10 6.53
CA GLY A 275 -33.04 11.11 7.39
C GLY A 275 -33.97 11.69 8.46
N THR A 276 -35.03 10.96 8.81
CA THR A 276 -35.93 11.32 9.92
C THR A 276 -35.44 10.66 11.21
N ARG A 277 -36.02 11.02 12.37
CA ARG A 277 -35.70 10.33 13.63
C ARG A 277 -36.03 8.83 13.60
N ARG A 278 -37.12 8.44 12.92
CA ARG A 278 -37.57 7.04 12.80
C ARG A 278 -36.87 6.27 11.68
N ASP A 279 -36.31 6.98 10.71
CA ASP A 279 -35.57 6.42 9.57
C ASP A 279 -34.30 7.23 9.31
N PRO A 280 -33.28 7.08 10.18
CA PRO A 280 -32.08 7.89 10.13
C PRO A 280 -31.25 7.56 8.89
N ARG A 281 -30.55 8.58 8.39
CA ARG A 281 -29.69 8.42 7.21
C ARG A 281 -28.48 7.55 7.53
N ARG A 282 -28.17 6.61 6.63
CA ARG A 282 -27.02 5.70 6.69
C ARG A 282 -26.30 5.70 5.35
N VAL A 283 -25.00 5.44 5.37
CA VAL A 283 -24.24 5.10 4.15
C VAL A 283 -24.31 3.57 4.00
N ALA A 284 -25.05 3.09 3.00
CA ALA A 284 -25.21 1.67 2.70
C ALA A 284 -24.02 1.10 1.93
N GLY A 285 -23.35 1.94 1.15
CA GLY A 285 -22.12 1.61 0.42
C GLY A 285 -21.44 2.86 -0.11
N PHE A 286 -20.21 2.73 -0.56
CA PHE A 286 -19.39 3.83 -1.05
C PHE A 286 -18.36 3.38 -2.08
N VAL A 287 -17.96 4.34 -2.92
CA VAL A 287 -16.75 4.31 -3.74
C VAL A 287 -16.00 5.60 -3.43
N LEU A 288 -14.87 5.48 -2.74
CA LEU A 288 -14.01 6.60 -2.40
C LEU A 288 -12.86 6.64 -3.38
N SER A 289 -12.65 7.82 -3.98
CA SER A 289 -11.65 8.01 -5.01
C SER A 289 -10.49 8.87 -4.53
N GLN A 290 -9.32 8.61 -5.09
CA GLN A 290 -8.13 9.44 -4.99
C GLN A 290 -7.68 9.91 -6.39
N VAL A 291 -7.11 11.10 -6.43
CA VAL A 291 -6.50 11.70 -7.62
C VAL A 291 -5.17 12.31 -7.22
N ASN A 292 -4.09 11.70 -7.67
CA ASN A 292 -2.76 12.26 -7.54
C ASN A 292 -2.35 12.92 -8.87
N ARG A 293 -2.65 14.22 -9.04
CA ARG A 293 -2.40 14.94 -10.31
C ARG A 293 -0.93 14.93 -10.74
N LYS A 294 -0.03 14.81 -9.78
CA LYS A 294 1.40 14.71 -9.97
C LYS A 294 1.82 13.46 -10.75
N GLU A 295 1.08 12.37 -10.57
CA GLU A 295 1.31 11.12 -11.30
C GLU A 295 0.87 11.21 -12.76
N TRP A 296 -0.04 12.13 -13.11
CA TRP A 296 -0.50 12.26 -14.50
C TRP A 296 0.63 12.56 -15.48
N VAL A 297 1.58 13.41 -15.09
CA VAL A 297 2.74 13.73 -15.93
C VAL A 297 3.67 12.53 -16.04
N LEU A 298 3.85 11.77 -14.96
CA LEU A 298 4.72 10.57 -14.93
C LEU A 298 4.19 9.43 -15.80
N HIS A 299 2.87 9.35 -15.93
CA HIS A 299 2.15 8.31 -16.69
C HIS A 299 1.64 8.77 -18.05
N GLY A 300 1.69 10.07 -18.36
CA GLY A 300 1.21 10.63 -19.63
C GLY A 300 -0.32 10.61 -19.77
N GLU A 301 -1.06 10.52 -18.67
CA GLU A 301 -2.52 10.34 -18.71
C GLU A 301 -3.23 10.79 -17.42
N ARG A 302 -4.53 11.06 -17.53
CA ARG A 302 -5.37 11.48 -16.40
C ARG A 302 -6.16 10.29 -15.84
N PHE A 303 -5.61 9.60 -14.86
CA PHE A 303 -6.30 8.51 -14.18
C PHE A 303 -6.68 8.87 -12.74
N SER A 304 -7.60 8.08 -12.19
CA SER A 304 -8.01 8.12 -10.78
C SER A 304 -7.90 6.73 -10.17
N LYS A 305 -7.84 6.66 -8.84
CA LYS A 305 -7.87 5.39 -8.12
C LYS A 305 -9.15 5.29 -7.29
N PHE A 306 -9.84 4.16 -7.32
CA PHE A 306 -10.80 3.77 -6.29
C PHE A 306 -10.01 3.22 -5.11
N ASP A 307 -9.92 4.04 -4.07
CA ASP A 307 -9.12 3.78 -2.87
C ASP A 307 -9.87 2.85 -1.90
N ALA A 308 -11.18 3.03 -1.79
CA ALA A 308 -12.02 2.15 -0.99
C ALA A 308 -13.39 1.93 -1.65
N ILE A 309 -13.78 0.67 -1.79
CA ILE A 309 -15.09 0.26 -2.30
C ILE A 309 -15.70 -0.66 -1.25
N GLY A 310 -16.88 -0.30 -0.74
CA GLY A 310 -17.50 -1.06 0.34
C GLY A 310 -19.01 -1.04 0.28
N VAL A 311 -19.60 -2.16 0.71
CA VAL A 311 -21.03 -2.28 1.01
C VAL A 311 -21.15 -2.79 2.44
N THR A 312 -21.90 -2.04 3.25
CA THR A 312 -22.19 -2.37 4.65
C THR A 312 -22.89 -3.70 4.77
N ARG A 313 -22.73 -4.40 5.91
CA ARG A 313 -23.23 -5.77 6.10
C ARG A 313 -24.72 -5.88 5.86
N ALA A 314 -25.50 -4.91 6.31
CA ALA A 314 -26.95 -4.84 6.13
C ALA A 314 -27.41 -4.76 4.66
N TRP A 315 -26.51 -4.40 3.74
CA TRP A 315 -26.78 -4.25 2.32
C TRP A 315 -25.99 -5.22 1.44
N ARG A 316 -25.21 -6.15 2.03
CA ARG A 316 -24.56 -7.23 1.27
C ARG A 316 -25.61 -8.17 0.67
N GLY A 317 -25.28 -8.81 -0.45
CA GLY A 317 -26.20 -9.70 -1.17
C GLY A 317 -27.35 -9.00 -1.92
N THR A 318 -27.55 -7.68 -1.74
CA THR A 318 -28.60 -6.90 -2.43
C THR A 318 -28.25 -6.53 -3.88
N GLY A 319 -27.03 -6.84 -4.33
CA GLY A 319 -26.52 -6.41 -5.63
C GLY A 319 -26.08 -4.95 -5.70
N LEU A 320 -26.04 -4.20 -4.59
CA LEU A 320 -25.71 -2.76 -4.54
C LEU A 320 -24.34 -2.38 -5.12
N ALA A 321 -23.32 -3.23 -5.00
CA ALA A 321 -21.95 -2.90 -5.37
C ALA A 321 -21.82 -2.56 -6.87
N THR A 322 -22.40 -3.37 -7.75
CA THR A 322 -22.29 -3.20 -9.21
C THR A 322 -22.87 -1.87 -9.72
N PRO A 323 -24.14 -1.50 -9.45
CA PRO A 323 -24.68 -0.21 -9.90
C PRO A 323 -23.97 0.98 -9.25
N LEU A 324 -23.48 0.85 -8.02
CA LEU A 324 -22.70 1.90 -7.36
C LEU A 324 -21.35 2.14 -8.06
N ILE A 325 -20.59 1.07 -8.35
CA ILE A 325 -19.32 1.19 -9.08
C ILE A 325 -19.56 1.69 -10.51
N ALA A 326 -20.59 1.19 -11.19
CA ALA A 326 -20.97 1.67 -12.52
C ALA A 326 -21.27 3.17 -12.54
N ALA A 327 -22.02 3.68 -11.56
CA ALA A 327 -22.28 5.11 -11.43
C ALA A 327 -21.01 5.91 -11.12
N ALA A 328 -20.10 5.37 -10.30
CA ALA A 328 -18.81 5.99 -10.05
C ALA A 328 -17.97 6.06 -11.33
N LEU A 329 -17.86 4.97 -12.11
CA LEU A 329 -17.15 4.94 -13.39
C LEU A 329 -17.67 6.02 -14.35
N ARG A 330 -19.00 6.14 -14.53
CA ARG A 330 -19.61 7.20 -15.36
C ARG A 330 -19.27 8.61 -14.85
N ALA A 331 -19.27 8.81 -13.53
CA ALA A 331 -18.92 10.09 -12.94
C ALA A 331 -17.44 10.49 -13.18
N HIS A 332 -16.55 9.52 -13.32
CA HIS A 332 -15.14 9.73 -13.68
C HIS A 332 -14.98 9.96 -15.19
N GLU A 333 -15.63 9.14 -16.02
CA GLU A 333 -15.66 9.33 -17.47
C GLU A 333 -16.15 10.73 -17.86
N ALA A 334 -17.27 11.18 -17.26
CA ALA A 334 -17.83 12.52 -17.47
C ALA A 334 -16.90 13.67 -17.04
N ARG A 335 -15.83 13.39 -16.28
CA ARG A 335 -14.82 14.36 -15.85
C ARG A 335 -13.49 14.24 -16.62
N GLY A 336 -13.48 13.43 -17.68
CA GLY A 336 -12.36 13.28 -18.59
C GLY A 336 -11.20 12.48 -17.99
N PHE A 337 -11.49 11.53 -17.10
CA PHE A 337 -10.49 10.54 -16.71
C PHE A 337 -10.35 9.48 -17.81
N SER A 338 -9.11 9.13 -18.16
CA SER A 338 -8.79 8.11 -19.18
C SER A 338 -8.99 6.69 -18.66
N SER A 339 -8.90 6.51 -17.35
CA SER A 339 -9.02 5.21 -16.70
C SER A 339 -9.22 5.33 -15.18
N VAL A 340 -9.68 4.24 -14.58
CA VAL A 340 -9.73 4.06 -13.13
C VAL A 340 -8.90 2.84 -12.73
N GLU A 341 -8.20 2.95 -11.61
CA GLU A 341 -7.45 1.86 -10.99
C GLU A 341 -8.01 1.49 -9.63
N LEU A 342 -7.76 0.26 -9.19
CA LEU A 342 -8.02 -0.21 -7.84
C LEU A 342 -6.98 -1.24 -7.45
N ASP A 343 -6.74 -1.41 -6.16
CA ASP A 343 -5.98 -2.55 -5.64
C ASP A 343 -6.97 -3.53 -5.00
N VAL A 344 -6.81 -4.82 -5.28
CA VAL A 344 -7.63 -5.88 -4.71
C VAL A 344 -6.74 -7.02 -4.26
N ASP A 345 -7.08 -7.58 -3.11
CA ASP A 345 -6.53 -8.84 -2.63
C ASP A 345 -7.00 -10.00 -3.53
N ALA A 346 -6.06 -10.72 -4.12
CA ALA A 346 -6.32 -11.80 -5.07
C ALA A 346 -7.03 -12.99 -4.41
N ASP A 347 -6.76 -13.19 -3.11
CA ASP A 347 -7.27 -14.30 -2.31
C ASP A 347 -8.55 -13.92 -1.54
N ASN A 348 -9.14 -12.74 -1.84
CA ASN A 348 -10.31 -12.23 -1.16
C ASN A 348 -11.55 -13.11 -1.46
N PRO A 349 -12.14 -13.77 -0.44
CA PRO A 349 -13.24 -14.71 -0.62
C PRO A 349 -14.57 -14.03 -1.00
N SER A 350 -14.66 -12.70 -0.94
CA SER A 350 -15.89 -11.94 -1.26
C SER A 350 -16.29 -11.97 -2.74
N GLY A 351 -15.45 -12.54 -3.62
CA GLY A 351 -15.68 -12.55 -5.07
C GLY A 351 -15.50 -11.17 -5.72
N ALA A 352 -14.87 -10.22 -5.02
CA ALA A 352 -14.62 -8.87 -5.52
C ALA A 352 -13.84 -8.86 -6.84
N LEU A 353 -12.83 -9.73 -6.98
CA LEU A 353 -12.06 -9.87 -8.22
C LEU A 353 -12.96 -10.20 -9.42
N ALA A 354 -13.80 -11.23 -9.31
CA ALA A 354 -14.72 -11.62 -10.37
C ALA A 354 -15.72 -10.50 -10.71
N MET A 355 -16.15 -9.72 -9.71
CA MET A 355 -17.00 -8.55 -9.93
C MET A 355 -16.26 -7.44 -10.71
N TYR A 356 -15.03 -7.11 -10.34
CA TYR A 356 -14.23 -6.10 -11.03
C TYR A 356 -13.93 -6.52 -12.48
N THR A 357 -13.60 -7.79 -12.72
CA THR A 357 -13.41 -8.32 -14.08
C THR A 357 -14.67 -8.15 -14.93
N ARG A 358 -15.85 -8.48 -14.41
CA ARG A 358 -17.14 -8.25 -15.12
C ARG A 358 -17.44 -6.77 -15.38
N LEU A 359 -16.90 -5.88 -14.58
CA LEU A 359 -16.99 -4.43 -14.78
C LEU A 359 -15.97 -3.92 -15.81
N GLY A 360 -15.12 -4.78 -16.37
CA GLY A 360 -14.12 -4.42 -17.38
C GLY A 360 -12.78 -3.99 -16.79
N PHE A 361 -12.53 -4.26 -15.52
CA PHE A 361 -11.18 -4.12 -14.96
C PHE A 361 -10.32 -5.32 -15.36
N THR A 362 -9.08 -5.06 -15.75
CA THR A 362 -8.07 -6.08 -16.04
C THR A 362 -6.86 -5.91 -15.14
N GLU A 363 -6.11 -6.99 -14.91
CA GLU A 363 -4.86 -6.94 -14.15
C GLU A 363 -3.84 -6.04 -14.88
N ARG A 364 -3.31 -5.06 -14.15
CA ARG A 364 -2.23 -4.16 -14.61
C ARG A 364 -0.90 -4.57 -14.00
N ASP A 365 -0.88 -4.76 -12.69
CA ASP A 365 0.29 -5.17 -11.92
C ASP A 365 -0.12 -6.18 -10.86
N ARG A 366 0.83 -7.01 -10.45
CA ARG A 366 0.69 -7.94 -9.33
C ARG A 366 1.69 -7.57 -8.25
N SER A 367 1.45 -7.97 -7.03
CA SER A 367 2.50 -8.12 -6.03
C SER A 367 2.18 -9.29 -5.11
N VAL A 368 3.21 -9.84 -4.49
CA VAL A 368 3.10 -10.92 -3.51
C VAL A 368 3.82 -10.47 -2.25
N SER A 369 3.11 -10.49 -1.13
CA SER A 369 3.67 -10.35 0.20
C SER A 369 4.31 -11.68 0.60
N TYR A 370 5.55 -11.62 1.06
CA TYR A 370 6.31 -12.74 1.60
C TYR A 370 6.50 -12.54 3.10
N GLY A 371 6.35 -13.61 3.88
CA GLY A 371 6.48 -13.58 5.33
C GLY A 371 7.49 -14.62 5.82
N LEU A 372 8.16 -14.29 6.92
CA LEU A 372 9.01 -15.19 7.68
C LEU A 372 8.65 -15.06 9.16
N SER A 373 8.31 -16.17 9.80
CA SER A 373 8.15 -16.22 11.26
C SER A 373 9.49 -15.92 11.94
N ALA A 374 9.46 -14.99 12.89
CA ALA A 374 10.66 -14.34 13.42
C ALA A 374 11.08 -14.85 14.80
#